data_AF-A0A2V8EN23-F1
#
_entry.id   AF-A0A2V8EN23-F1
#
_cell.length_a   1.000
_cell.length_b   1.000
_cell.length_c   1.000
_cell.angle_alpha   90.00
_cell.angle_beta   90.00
_cell.angle_gamma   90.00
#
_symmetry.space_group_name_H-M   'P 1'
#
loop_
_entity.id
_entity.type
_entity.pdbx_description
1 polymer ?
#
loop_
_entity_poly.entity_id
_entity_poly.type
_entity_poly.pdbx_seq_one_letter_code
_entity_poly.pdbx_strand_id
1 'polypeptide(L)'
;MRYLMAAVVLLSGALGIAAFAGQTPQPPASQPPASQQPAVADPYANNAQAGATQFPLAAQAGRDSNARNVPPTGAMNTGPFDPTTWKNGHAFDPPAGSKIWNPVKLKMMRGEKVTGGTLFSATDPATYCAMANAGYDFIWTEMQHNDRDWGAVARMWRTCPYAKAVPGVRVAYTDER
;
A
#
# COMPACT_ATOMS: atom_id res chain seq x y z
N MET A 1 0.98 -54.90 27.69
CA MET A 1 0.48 -53.53 27.95
C MET A 1 -0.28 -53.00 26.72
N ARG A 2 -1.30 -53.74 26.30
CA ARG A 2 -2.50 -53.20 25.65
C ARG A 2 -3.47 -52.90 26.82
N TYR A 3 -4.46 -52.02 26.65
CA TYR A 3 -5.50 -51.68 27.66
C TYR A 3 -5.18 -50.60 28.70
N LEU A 4 -4.56 -49.47 28.32
CA LEU A 4 -4.52 -48.29 29.19
C LEU A 4 -4.81 -46.95 28.47
N MET A 5 -5.63 -46.97 27.41
CA MET A 5 -6.07 -45.73 26.71
C MET A 5 -7.56 -45.74 26.32
N ALA A 6 -8.40 -46.45 27.06
CA ALA A 6 -9.83 -46.57 26.75
C ALA A 6 -10.73 -46.34 27.98
N ALA A 7 -10.58 -45.19 28.65
CA ALA A 7 -11.43 -44.85 29.81
C ALA A 7 -11.51 -43.35 30.13
N VAL A 8 -11.76 -42.46 29.15
CA VAL A 8 -12.37 -41.12 29.41
C VAL A 8 -13.23 -40.69 28.20
N VAL A 9 -14.07 -41.60 27.73
CA VAL A 9 -15.25 -41.29 26.92
C VAL A 9 -16.39 -41.98 27.65
N LEU A 10 -17.53 -41.31 27.81
CA LEU A 10 -18.75 -41.75 28.51
C LEU A 10 -18.90 -41.31 29.98
N LEU A 11 -19.10 -40.01 30.22
CA LEU A 11 -19.93 -39.53 31.35
C LEU A 11 -20.23 -38.03 31.20
N SER A 12 -21.21 -37.70 30.34
CA SER A 12 -21.97 -36.44 30.33
C SER A 12 -23.14 -36.58 29.37
N GLY A 13 -24.06 -37.48 29.69
CA GLY A 13 -25.32 -37.66 28.98
C GLY A 13 -26.49 -37.13 29.82
N ALA A 14 -27.32 -36.33 29.16
CA ALA A 14 -28.69 -35.92 29.52
C ALA A 14 -28.86 -34.80 30.57
N LEU A 15 -29.31 -33.62 30.10
CA LEU A 15 -30.64 -33.05 30.41
C LEU A 15 -30.75 -31.65 29.78
N GLY A 16 -31.69 -31.49 28.84
CA GLY A 16 -31.98 -30.18 28.25
C GLY A 16 -32.76 -30.24 26.93
N ILE A 17 -33.92 -30.91 26.90
CA ILE A 17 -34.90 -30.71 25.83
C ILE A 17 -35.72 -29.48 26.23
N ALA A 18 -35.40 -28.32 25.65
CA ALA A 18 -36.27 -27.15 25.68
C ALA A 18 -36.76 -26.89 24.25
N ALA A 19 -38.06 -27.03 24.06
CA ALA A 19 -38.75 -26.75 22.82
C ALA A 19 -38.66 -25.25 22.49
N PHE A 20 -37.99 -24.91 21.39
CA PHE A 20 -38.15 -23.59 20.77
C PHE A 20 -39.26 -23.69 19.73
N ALA A 21 -40.43 -23.17 20.10
CA ALA A 21 -41.50 -22.84 19.17
C ALA A 21 -41.00 -21.77 18.19
N GLY A 22 -41.34 -21.95 16.91
CA GLY A 22 -40.81 -21.19 15.78
C GLY A 22 -40.98 -19.68 15.89
N GLN A 23 -39.87 -18.97 15.74
CA GLN A 23 -39.85 -17.58 15.30
C GLN A 23 -39.73 -17.61 13.77
N THR A 24 -40.76 -17.12 13.09
CA THR A 24 -40.74 -16.88 11.64
C THR A 24 -39.62 -15.88 11.29
N PRO A 25 -38.84 -16.10 10.22
CA PRO A 25 -37.88 -15.11 9.75
C PRO A 25 -38.62 -13.85 9.29
N GLN A 26 -38.37 -12.73 9.95
CA GLN A 26 -38.78 -11.42 9.48
C GLN A 26 -38.00 -11.11 8.18
N PRO A 27 -38.66 -10.72 7.07
CA PRO A 27 -37.93 -10.37 5.85
C PRO A 27 -37.05 -9.14 6.10
N PRO A 28 -35.85 -9.07 5.51
CA PRO A 28 -34.99 -7.90 5.66
C PRO A 28 -35.69 -6.68 5.07
N ALA A 29 -35.75 -5.60 5.85
CA ALA A 29 -36.19 -4.31 5.36
C ALA A 29 -35.29 -3.89 4.20
N SER A 30 -35.90 -3.56 3.07
CA SER A 30 -35.23 -3.01 1.88
C SER A 30 -34.57 -1.68 2.23
N GLN A 31 -33.25 -1.69 2.46
CA GLN A 31 -32.46 -0.47 2.44
C GLN A 31 -32.38 0.05 1.00
N PRO A 32 -32.66 1.35 0.75
CA PRO A 32 -32.38 1.95 -0.54
C PRO A 32 -30.87 1.82 -0.82
N PRO A 33 -30.44 1.63 -2.09
CA PRO A 33 -29.05 1.42 -2.41
C PRO A 33 -28.26 2.69 -2.05
N ALA A 34 -27.51 2.63 -0.96
CA ALA A 34 -26.49 3.61 -0.66
C ALA A 34 -25.34 3.36 -1.65
N SER A 35 -25.34 4.10 -2.77
CA SER A 35 -24.13 4.29 -3.56
C SER A 35 -23.18 5.19 -2.77
N GLN A 36 -22.57 4.62 -1.74
CA GLN A 36 -21.44 5.22 -1.04
C GLN A 36 -20.22 4.37 -1.39
N GLN A 37 -19.65 4.65 -2.55
CA GLN A 37 -18.24 4.31 -2.77
C GLN A 37 -17.44 4.96 -1.65
N PRO A 38 -16.59 4.20 -0.91
CA PRO A 38 -15.69 4.78 0.07
C PRO A 38 -14.87 5.88 -0.61
N ALA A 39 -14.67 7.01 0.06
CA ALA A 39 -13.73 8.02 -0.39
C ALA A 39 -12.34 7.38 -0.48
N VAL A 40 -11.93 6.99 -1.69
CA VAL A 40 -10.58 6.49 -1.92
C VAL A 40 -9.64 7.69 -1.84
N ALA A 41 -8.59 7.58 -1.02
CA ALA A 41 -7.61 8.64 -0.80
C ALA A 41 -6.92 9.08 -2.10
N ASP A 42 -6.91 8.20 -3.10
CA ASP A 42 -6.52 8.49 -4.47
C ASP A 42 -7.78 8.46 -5.37
N PRO A 43 -8.27 9.62 -5.83
CA PRO A 43 -9.45 9.70 -6.71
C PRO A 43 -9.23 8.99 -8.06
N TYR A 44 -8.01 8.56 -8.37
CA TYR A 44 -7.65 7.87 -9.61
C TYR A 44 -7.50 6.35 -9.45
N ALA A 45 -7.50 5.82 -8.21
CA ALA A 45 -7.21 4.40 -7.95
C ALA A 45 -8.16 3.43 -8.66
N ASN A 46 -9.38 3.86 -8.97
CA ASN A 46 -10.40 3.07 -9.67
C ASN A 46 -10.81 3.68 -11.02
N ASN A 47 -9.95 4.51 -11.63
CA ASN A 47 -10.29 5.13 -12.90
C ASN A 47 -10.42 4.07 -14.02
N ALA A 48 -11.64 3.84 -14.48
CA ALA A 48 -11.97 2.94 -15.59
C ALA A 48 -11.34 3.38 -16.93
N GLN A 49 -10.86 4.62 -17.02
CA GLN A 49 -10.19 5.22 -18.17
C GLN A 49 -8.75 5.59 -17.79
N ALA A 50 -7.97 4.60 -17.36
CA ALA A 50 -6.54 4.78 -17.10
C ALA A 50 -5.86 5.40 -18.35
N GLY A 51 -5.29 6.60 -18.18
CA GLY A 51 -4.66 7.37 -19.26
C GLY A 51 -5.52 8.48 -19.88
N ALA A 52 -6.82 8.58 -19.57
CA ALA A 52 -7.66 9.71 -19.99
C ALA A 52 -7.63 10.89 -19.01
N THR A 53 -7.10 10.69 -17.79
CA THR A 53 -6.92 11.77 -16.82
C THR A 53 -5.93 12.80 -17.35
N GLN A 54 -6.38 14.04 -17.49
CA GLN A 54 -5.48 15.15 -17.77
C GLN A 54 -4.82 15.60 -16.48
N PHE A 55 -3.51 15.42 -16.40
CA PHE A 55 -2.68 16.03 -15.39
C PHE A 55 -2.07 17.28 -16.02
N PRO A 56 -2.57 18.49 -15.73
CA PRO A 56 -2.20 19.70 -16.46
C PRO A 56 -0.71 20.07 -16.34
N LEU A 57 -0.01 19.48 -15.37
CA LEU A 57 1.42 19.66 -15.15
C LEU A 57 2.26 18.44 -15.59
N ALA A 58 1.65 17.32 -15.97
CA ALA A 58 2.40 16.16 -16.44
C ALA A 58 2.80 16.32 -17.90
N ALA A 59 3.96 15.80 -18.25
CA ALA A 59 4.38 15.70 -19.64
C ALA A 59 3.48 14.75 -20.43
N GLN A 60 3.43 14.93 -21.74
CA GLN A 60 2.82 13.94 -22.62
C GLN A 60 3.55 12.59 -22.49
N ALA A 61 2.84 11.49 -22.69
CA ALA A 61 3.44 10.16 -22.68
C ALA A 61 4.62 10.09 -23.66
N GLY A 62 5.76 9.58 -23.19
CA GLY A 62 7.00 9.48 -23.98
C GLY A 62 7.75 10.81 -24.20
N ARG A 63 7.36 11.89 -23.53
CA ARG A 63 8.06 13.19 -23.56
C ARG A 63 8.57 13.53 -22.15
N ASP A 64 9.79 14.05 -22.06
CA ASP A 64 10.26 14.65 -20.82
C ASP A 64 9.47 15.94 -20.53
N SER A 65 9.10 16.14 -19.27
CA SER A 65 8.50 17.37 -18.77
C SER A 65 9.41 18.58 -18.92
N ASN A 66 10.73 18.35 -18.97
CA ASN A 66 11.77 19.36 -18.89
C ASN A 66 11.67 20.21 -17.60
N ALA A 67 10.92 19.74 -16.58
CA ALA A 67 10.66 20.47 -15.34
C ALA A 67 11.93 20.78 -14.55
N ARG A 68 13.00 20.00 -14.77
CA ARG A 68 14.33 20.26 -14.22
C ARG A 68 14.94 21.57 -14.73
N ASN A 69 14.77 21.87 -16.02
CA ASN A 69 15.35 23.06 -16.65
C ASN A 69 14.35 24.23 -16.69
N VAL A 70 13.08 23.92 -16.90
CA VAL A 70 11.96 24.87 -16.96
C VAL A 70 10.93 24.45 -15.92
N PRO A 71 11.05 24.94 -14.67
CA PRO A 71 10.16 24.53 -13.60
C PRO A 71 8.73 25.04 -13.85
N PRO A 72 7.70 24.32 -13.35
CA PRO A 72 6.32 24.79 -13.41
C PRO A 72 6.14 26.18 -12.78
N THR A 73 5.16 26.94 -13.27
CA THR A 73 4.84 28.25 -12.70
C THR A 73 4.48 28.11 -11.21
N GLY A 74 5.15 28.89 -10.35
CA GLY A 74 4.96 28.83 -8.89
C GLY A 74 5.79 27.76 -8.18
N ALA A 75 6.70 27.06 -8.86
CA ALA A 75 7.63 26.14 -8.21
C ALA A 75 8.53 26.87 -7.19
N MET A 76 8.65 26.30 -5.98
CA MET A 76 9.47 26.87 -4.91
C MET A 76 10.98 26.74 -5.18
N ASN A 77 11.37 25.67 -5.88
CA ASN A 77 12.74 25.39 -6.30
C ASN A 77 12.81 25.44 -7.83
N THR A 78 13.94 25.96 -8.34
CA THR A 78 14.16 26.15 -9.78
C THR A 78 15.56 25.64 -10.14
N GLY A 79 15.68 24.96 -11.27
CA GLY A 79 16.95 24.40 -11.75
C GLY A 79 17.33 23.06 -11.09
N PRO A 80 18.55 22.57 -11.36
CA PRO A 80 19.06 21.34 -10.75
C PRO A 80 19.09 21.39 -9.23
N PHE A 81 18.97 20.22 -8.59
CA PHE A 81 19.11 20.09 -7.14
C PHE A 81 20.49 20.59 -6.67
N ASP A 82 20.49 21.51 -5.71
CA ASP A 82 21.66 22.02 -5.00
C ASP A 82 21.36 21.99 -3.50
N PRO A 83 22.07 21.17 -2.70
CA PRO A 83 21.76 21.00 -1.28
C PRO A 83 21.92 22.28 -0.45
N THR A 84 22.66 23.27 -0.94
CA THR A 84 22.91 24.54 -0.21
C THR A 84 21.78 25.55 -0.41
N THR A 85 21.13 25.53 -1.56
CA THR A 85 20.08 26.50 -1.94
C THR A 85 18.70 25.88 -2.00
N TRP A 86 18.59 24.55 -1.93
CA TRP A 86 17.33 23.84 -1.98
C TRP A 86 16.42 24.24 -0.82
N LYS A 87 15.28 24.84 -1.17
CA LYS A 87 14.21 25.12 -0.22
C LYS A 87 13.45 23.83 0.00
N ASN A 88 13.82 23.12 1.05
CA ASN A 88 13.00 22.04 1.55
C ASN A 88 11.63 22.62 1.89
N GLY A 89 10.55 21.96 1.44
CA GLY A 89 9.20 22.30 1.93
C GLY A 89 9.11 22.08 3.43
N HIS A 90 7.91 22.14 3.99
CA HIS A 90 7.66 21.75 5.38
C HIS A 90 7.82 20.23 5.57
N ALA A 91 9.01 19.68 5.29
CA ALA A 91 9.30 18.24 5.26
C ALA A 91 9.01 17.55 6.59
N PHE A 92 8.90 18.35 7.67
CA PHE A 92 8.59 17.90 9.02
C PHE A 92 7.45 18.68 9.70
N ASP A 93 6.81 19.62 9.00
CA ASP A 93 5.76 20.47 9.57
C ASP A 93 4.54 20.53 8.64
N PRO A 94 3.88 19.39 8.40
CA PRO A 94 2.66 19.39 7.61
C PRO A 94 1.60 20.24 8.33
N PRO A 95 0.64 20.86 7.62
CA PRO A 95 -0.45 21.60 8.25
C PRO A 95 -1.07 20.82 9.41
N ALA A 96 -1.34 21.48 10.52
CA ALA A 96 -1.89 20.85 11.72
C ALA A 96 -3.12 19.99 11.36
N GLY A 97 -3.10 18.71 11.78
CA GLY A 97 -4.16 17.74 11.47
C GLY A 97 -3.97 16.94 10.18
N SER A 98 -2.89 17.16 9.42
CA SER A 98 -2.54 16.33 8.26
C SER A 98 -2.41 14.85 8.63
N LYS A 99 -3.16 13.98 7.95
CA LYS A 99 -3.11 12.53 8.17
C LYS A 99 -1.89 11.94 7.46
N ILE A 100 -1.09 11.19 8.20
CA ILE A 100 -0.02 10.37 7.65
C ILE A 100 -0.57 8.96 7.45
N TRP A 101 -0.72 8.55 6.19
CA TRP A 101 -1.31 7.26 5.84
C TRP A 101 -0.28 6.14 5.75
N ASN A 102 1.01 6.47 5.63
CA ASN A 102 2.09 5.49 5.57
C ASN A 102 2.34 4.93 6.99
N PRO A 103 2.05 3.64 7.24
CA PRO A 103 2.18 3.04 8.56
C PRO A 103 3.63 2.96 9.03
N VAL A 104 4.61 2.86 8.12
CA VAL A 104 6.04 2.86 8.43
C VAL A 104 6.48 4.21 8.96
N LYS A 105 6.05 5.31 8.32
CA LYS A 105 6.33 6.66 8.81
C LYS A 105 5.72 6.88 10.20
N LEU A 106 4.50 6.40 10.42
CA LEU A 106 3.85 6.45 11.73
C LEU A 106 4.64 5.67 12.79
N LYS A 107 5.14 4.46 12.48
CA LYS A 107 6.02 3.68 13.38
C LYS A 107 7.30 4.46 13.72
N MET A 108 7.97 5.02 12.71
CA MET A 108 9.19 5.81 12.91
C MET A 108 8.94 7.03 13.80
N MET A 109 7.82 7.74 13.63
CA MET A 109 7.46 8.88 14.48
C MET A 109 7.19 8.51 15.93
N ARG A 110 6.75 7.28 16.20
CA ARG A 110 6.58 6.74 17.56
C ARG A 110 7.89 6.18 18.14
N GLY A 111 9.02 6.30 17.43
CA GLY A 111 10.30 5.75 17.86
C GLY A 111 10.37 4.22 17.83
N GLU A 112 9.44 3.56 17.13
CA GLU A 112 9.42 2.10 17.00
C GLU A 112 10.50 1.61 16.04
N LYS A 113 10.92 0.36 16.22
CA LYS A 113 11.80 -0.31 15.27
C LYS A 113 11.04 -0.62 13.97
N VAL A 114 11.73 -0.47 12.85
CA VAL A 114 11.22 -0.78 11.51
C VAL A 114 12.20 -1.73 10.82
N THR A 115 11.67 -2.78 10.20
CA THR A 115 12.45 -3.78 9.45
C THR A 115 12.17 -3.67 7.95
N GLY A 116 13.22 -3.56 7.15
CA GLY A 116 13.14 -3.43 5.69
C GLY A 116 13.72 -4.63 4.96
N GLY A 117 13.13 -4.98 3.82
CA GLY A 117 13.65 -5.98 2.89
C GLY A 117 14.05 -5.35 1.55
N THR A 118 15.15 -5.80 0.94
CA THR A 118 15.52 -5.39 -0.43
C THR A 118 15.17 -6.48 -1.43
N LEU A 119 14.30 -6.17 -2.39
CA LEU A 119 14.06 -7.00 -3.57
C LEU A 119 15.06 -6.62 -4.67
N PHE A 120 16.20 -7.31 -4.70
CA PHE A 120 17.30 -7.02 -5.61
C PHE A 120 17.06 -7.57 -7.02
N SER A 121 17.17 -8.90 -7.20
CA SER A 121 17.27 -9.52 -8.54
C SER A 121 15.94 -9.93 -9.18
N ALA A 122 14.88 -10.19 -8.40
CA ALA A 122 13.65 -10.77 -8.96
C ALA A 122 12.75 -9.71 -9.58
N THR A 123 12.25 -9.95 -10.79
CA THR A 123 11.33 -9.05 -11.51
C THR A 123 9.91 -9.62 -11.63
N ASP A 124 9.70 -10.85 -11.16
CA ASP A 124 8.41 -11.50 -11.21
C ASP A 124 7.50 -11.08 -10.02
N PRO A 125 6.19 -10.89 -10.25
CA PRO A 125 5.28 -10.52 -9.18
C PRO A 125 5.15 -11.54 -8.04
N ALA A 126 5.35 -12.84 -8.30
CA ALA A 126 5.15 -13.86 -7.27
C ALA A 126 6.22 -13.75 -6.18
N THR A 127 7.48 -13.57 -6.57
CA THR A 127 8.59 -13.32 -5.64
C THR A 127 8.40 -12.02 -4.87
N TYR A 128 7.99 -10.94 -5.54
CA TYR A 128 7.66 -9.69 -4.86
C TYR A 128 6.57 -9.88 -3.80
N CYS A 129 5.44 -10.51 -4.16
CA CYS A 129 4.33 -10.67 -3.25
C CYS A 129 4.65 -11.60 -2.07
N ALA A 130 5.47 -12.64 -2.29
CA ALA A 130 5.95 -13.48 -1.19
C ALA A 130 6.81 -12.67 -0.22
N MET A 131 7.79 -11.92 -0.73
CA MET A 131 8.70 -11.12 0.10
C MET A 131 7.98 -9.98 0.82
N ALA A 132 7.08 -9.26 0.14
CA ALA A 132 6.31 -8.16 0.72
C ALA A 132 5.34 -8.63 1.83
N ASN A 133 5.05 -9.93 1.91
CA ASN A 133 4.26 -10.52 2.99
C ASN A 133 5.08 -11.29 4.03
N ALA A 134 6.40 -11.30 3.93
CA ALA A 134 7.31 -12.06 4.80
C ALA A 134 7.54 -11.44 6.19
N GLY A 135 6.83 -10.36 6.53
CA GLY A 135 6.94 -9.71 7.84
C GLY A 135 7.80 -8.44 7.88
N TYR A 136 8.24 -7.94 6.72
CA TYR A 136 8.86 -6.62 6.62
C TYR A 136 7.82 -5.51 6.80
N ASP A 137 8.23 -4.41 7.41
CA ASP A 137 7.40 -3.20 7.49
C ASP A 137 7.37 -2.46 6.14
N PHE A 138 8.48 -2.52 5.39
CA PHE A 138 8.59 -1.97 4.05
C PHE A 138 9.51 -2.82 3.17
N ILE A 139 9.36 -2.67 1.86
CA ILE A 139 10.19 -3.35 0.86
C ILE A 139 10.77 -2.34 -0.12
N TRP A 140 12.09 -2.37 -0.31
CA TRP A 140 12.76 -1.65 -1.39
C TRP A 140 12.78 -2.51 -2.65
N THR A 141 12.04 -2.07 -3.65
CA THR A 141 12.19 -2.54 -5.02
C THR A 141 13.42 -1.84 -5.60
N GLU A 142 14.50 -2.60 -5.80
CA GLU A 142 15.77 -2.09 -6.32
C GLU A 142 15.63 -1.48 -7.73
N MET A 143 16.24 -0.32 -7.97
CA MET A 143 16.42 0.31 -9.29
C MET A 143 17.78 1.03 -9.45
N GLN A 144 18.64 1.05 -8.42
CA GLN A 144 19.97 1.68 -8.48
C GLN A 144 21.04 0.73 -9.05
N HIS A 145 20.92 -0.55 -8.75
CA HIS A 145 21.93 -1.57 -9.05
C HIS A 145 21.39 -2.72 -9.92
N ASN A 146 20.27 -2.49 -10.62
CA ASN A 146 19.72 -3.43 -11.60
C ASN A 146 19.26 -2.70 -12.86
N ASP A 147 18.77 -3.46 -13.82
CA ASP A 147 18.22 -3.02 -15.11
C ASP A 147 16.69 -2.85 -15.09
N ARG A 148 16.08 -2.75 -13.90
CA ARG A 148 14.63 -2.71 -13.74
C ARG A 148 14.08 -1.33 -14.10
N ASP A 149 12.99 -1.31 -14.87
CA ASP A 149 12.22 -0.10 -15.18
C ASP A 149 10.94 0.04 -14.33
N TRP A 150 10.28 1.19 -14.46
CA TRP A 150 8.99 1.46 -13.81
C TRP A 150 7.86 0.52 -14.23
N GLY A 151 7.92 -0.05 -15.43
CA GLY A 151 6.94 -1.03 -15.90
C GLY A 151 7.01 -2.32 -15.08
N ALA A 152 8.21 -2.80 -14.78
CA ALA A 152 8.43 -3.94 -13.90
C ALA A 152 8.01 -3.63 -12.45
N VAL A 153 8.38 -2.46 -11.91
CA VAL A 153 7.96 -2.03 -10.56
C VAL A 153 6.44 -1.96 -10.46
N ALA A 154 5.78 -1.25 -11.37
CA ALA A 154 4.33 -1.10 -11.39
C ALA A 154 3.62 -2.45 -11.51
N ARG A 155 4.16 -3.37 -12.33
CA ARG A 155 3.64 -4.74 -12.46
C ARG A 155 3.72 -5.51 -11.15
N MET A 156 4.83 -5.44 -10.41
CA MET A 156 4.96 -6.10 -9.12
C MET A 156 3.98 -5.53 -8.10
N TRP A 157 3.96 -4.20 -7.96
CA TRP A 157 3.13 -3.53 -6.94
C TRP A 157 1.63 -3.73 -7.17
N ARG A 158 1.17 -3.65 -8.43
CA ARG A 158 -0.24 -3.83 -8.77
C ARG A 158 -0.75 -5.25 -8.59
N THR A 159 0.13 -6.26 -8.56
CA THR A 159 -0.29 -7.66 -8.40
C THR A 159 -0.68 -8.00 -6.96
N CYS A 160 -0.08 -7.34 -5.97
CA CYS A 160 -0.49 -7.46 -4.57
C CYS A 160 -0.58 -6.06 -3.92
N PRO A 161 -1.62 -5.29 -4.26
CA PRO A 161 -1.79 -3.91 -3.78
C PRO A 161 -2.02 -3.83 -2.26
N TYR A 162 -2.33 -4.96 -1.62
CA TYR A 162 -2.56 -5.09 -0.18
C TYR A 162 -1.47 -5.90 0.53
N ALA A 163 -0.27 -6.02 -0.06
CA ALA A 163 0.87 -6.63 0.63
C ALA A 163 1.17 -5.90 1.94
N LYS A 164 1.62 -6.65 2.96
CA LYS A 164 1.83 -6.11 4.32
C LYS A 164 2.93 -5.04 4.38
N ALA A 165 4.03 -5.25 3.66
CA ALA A 165 5.12 -4.30 3.58
C ALA A 165 4.72 -3.09 2.72
N VAL A 166 5.00 -1.88 3.20
CA VAL A 166 4.85 -0.66 2.40
C VAL A 166 5.84 -0.71 1.23
N PRO A 167 5.39 -0.54 -0.03
CA PRO A 167 6.28 -0.52 -1.17
C PRO A 167 7.10 0.78 -1.20
N GLY A 168 8.38 0.66 -1.57
CA GLY A 168 9.26 1.76 -1.89
C GLY A 168 10.24 1.38 -3.00
N VAL A 169 10.83 2.37 -3.66
CA VAL A 169 11.85 2.18 -4.68
C VAL A 169 13.17 2.77 -4.19
N ARG A 170 14.28 2.09 -4.49
CA ARG A 170 15.62 2.67 -4.40
C ARG A 170 16.06 3.08 -5.81
N VAL A 171 15.90 4.37 -6.11
CA VAL A 171 16.24 4.96 -7.41
C VAL A 171 17.74 5.22 -7.52
N ALA A 172 18.27 5.18 -8.76
CA ALA A 172 19.70 5.36 -9.00
C ALA A 172 20.23 6.75 -8.66
N TYR A 173 19.43 7.77 -8.95
CA TYR A 173 19.79 9.17 -8.77
C TYR A 173 18.57 9.98 -8.32
N THR A 174 18.82 11.07 -7.60
CA THR A 174 17.77 11.98 -7.09
C THR A 174 16.97 12.64 -8.21
N ASP A 175 17.55 12.77 -9.40
CA ASP A 175 16.93 13.35 -10.58
C ASP A 175 16.17 12.33 -11.44
N GLU A 176 16.12 11.06 -11.05
CA GLU A 176 15.39 9.95 -11.70
C GLU A 176 15.35 10.04 -13.25
N ARG A 177 16.21 9.29 -13.92
CA ARG A 177 16.30 9.30 -15.39
C ARG A 177 15.47 8.23 -16.05
#